data_AF-A0AAW9JCA3-F1
#
_entry.id   AF-A0AAW9JCA3-F1
#
_cell.length_a   1.000
_cell.length_b   1.000
_cell.length_c   1.000
_cell.angle_alpha   90.00
_cell.angle_beta   90.00
_cell.angle_gamma   90.00
#
_symmetry.space_group_name_H-M   'P 1'
#
loop_
_entity.id
_entity.type
_entity.pdbx_description
1 polymer ?
#
loop_
_entity_poly.entity_id
_entity_poly.type
_entity_poly.pdbx_seq_one_letter_code
_entity_poly.pdbx_strand_id
1 'polypeptide(L)'
;MKKRILSLCLVGILSFVPIGCAQNKDKETKGTKPVEIYLTRHGKTMLNTTDRMQGWCDAPLTEAGIEVAEYLGKGLAADGIKFDAAYSSDSGRAIETANIV
;
A
#
# COMPACT_ATOMS: atom_id res chain seq x y z
N MET A 1 6.82 -29.65 48.34
CA MET A 1 7.30 -30.79 47.52
C MET A 1 8.37 -30.28 46.57
N LYS A 2 9.56 -30.88 46.65
CA LYS A 2 10.79 -30.49 45.93
C LYS A 2 10.71 -30.91 44.47
N LYS A 3 11.10 -30.04 43.53
CA LYS A 3 11.91 -30.44 42.36
C LYS A 3 12.96 -29.36 42.09
N ARG A 4 14.20 -29.76 42.31
CA ARG A 4 15.44 -29.02 42.07
C ARG A 4 15.80 -29.25 40.60
N ILE A 5 16.13 -28.22 39.83
CA ILE A 5 17.13 -28.35 38.77
C ILE A 5 18.10 -27.18 38.92
N LEU A 6 19.26 -27.56 39.44
CA LEU A 6 20.50 -26.83 39.56
C LEU A 6 21.24 -27.01 38.24
N SER A 7 21.58 -25.94 37.55
CA SER A 7 22.63 -25.92 36.53
C SER A 7 23.24 -24.52 36.55
N LEU A 8 24.06 -24.24 37.56
CA LEU A 8 25.53 -24.32 37.52
C LEU A 8 26.12 -23.27 36.56
N CYS A 9 26.46 -22.11 37.14
CA CYS A 9 27.39 -21.16 36.55
C CYS A 9 28.71 -21.88 36.21
N LEU A 10 29.17 -21.80 34.97
CA LEU A 10 30.57 -22.03 34.63
C LEU A 10 31.11 -20.82 33.86
N VAL A 11 31.71 -19.94 34.65
CA VAL A 11 32.87 -19.08 34.39
C VAL A 11 33.42 -19.10 32.95
N GLY A 12 33.26 -17.94 32.30
CA GLY A 12 34.35 -17.14 31.72
C GLY A 12 35.32 -17.80 30.74
N ILE A 13 35.16 -17.47 29.46
CA ILE A 13 36.30 -17.18 28.58
C ILE A 13 36.00 -15.88 27.82
N LEU A 14 36.78 -14.86 28.16
CA LEU A 14 37.04 -13.69 27.31
C LEU A 14 37.42 -14.18 25.90
N SER A 15 36.62 -13.80 24.91
CA SER A 15 37.18 -13.39 23.63
C SER A 15 36.52 -12.07 23.27
N PHE A 16 37.27 -11.01 23.55
CA PHE A 16 37.08 -9.69 22.98
C PHE A 16 37.04 -9.83 21.45
N VAL A 17 35.84 -9.79 20.88
CA VAL A 17 35.70 -9.38 19.49
C VAL A 17 35.19 -7.94 19.54
N PRO A 18 36.02 -6.94 19.19
CA PRO A 18 35.46 -5.64 18.90
C PRO A 18 34.78 -5.79 17.54
N ILE A 19 33.54 -6.28 17.53
CA ILE A 19 32.66 -6.03 16.40
C ILE A 19 32.41 -4.53 16.49
N GLY A 20 33.22 -3.78 15.75
CA GLY A 20 33.00 -2.37 15.53
C GLY A 20 31.57 -2.20 15.06
N CYS A 21 30.72 -1.67 15.93
CA CYS A 21 29.50 -1.03 15.49
C CYS A 21 29.97 0.16 14.66
N ALA A 22 30.06 -0.04 13.35
CA ALA A 22 30.03 1.07 12.41
C ALA A 22 28.69 1.77 12.66
N GLN A 23 28.73 2.80 13.49
CA GLN A 23 27.65 3.76 13.58
C GLN A 23 27.65 4.47 12.23
N ASN A 24 26.92 3.90 11.27
CA ASN A 24 26.44 4.67 10.15
C ASN A 24 25.57 5.75 10.78
N LYS A 25 26.15 6.94 10.93
CA LYS A 25 25.36 8.14 11.18
C LYS A 25 24.54 8.32 9.92
N ASP A 26 23.36 7.72 9.89
CA ASP A 26 22.34 8.09 8.94
C ASP A 26 22.25 9.61 9.01
N LYS A 27 22.66 10.26 7.92
CA LYS A 27 22.56 11.70 7.79
C LYS A 27 21.11 12.03 8.06
N GLU A 28 20.86 12.71 9.17
CA GLU A 28 19.59 13.33 9.50
C GLU A 28 19.26 14.29 8.34
N THR A 29 18.50 13.76 7.38
CA THR A 29 18.02 14.49 6.22
C THR A 29 16.90 15.34 6.75
N LYS A 30 17.13 16.67 6.76
CA LYS A 30 16.10 17.67 7.12
C LYS A 30 14.76 17.24 6.55
N GLY A 31 13.81 17.01 7.46
CA GLY A 31 12.59 16.24 7.24
C GLY A 31 11.78 16.69 6.04
N THR A 32 11.87 15.93 4.97
CA THR A 32 10.89 15.97 3.89
C THR A 32 9.81 14.96 4.27
N LYS A 33 8.55 15.40 4.38
CA LYS A 33 7.45 14.47 4.63
C LYS A 33 7.39 13.47 3.46
N PRO A 34 7.20 12.16 3.73
CA PRO A 34 7.06 11.18 2.67
C PRO A 34 5.84 11.51 1.81
N VAL A 35 5.94 11.23 0.51
CA VAL A 35 4.80 11.31 -0.41
C VAL A 35 4.04 10.00 -0.33
N GLU A 36 2.75 10.07 -0.05
CA GLU A 36 1.86 8.92 -0.04
C GLU A 36 1.08 8.87 -1.36
N ILE A 37 1.08 7.71 -2.02
CA ILE A 37 0.44 7.53 -3.33
C ILE A 37 -0.58 6.42 -3.21
N TYR A 38 -1.83 6.73 -3.56
CA TYR A 38 -2.92 5.78 -3.64
C TYR A 38 -3.12 5.38 -5.10
N LEU A 39 -3.26 4.08 -5.34
CA LEU A 39 -3.45 3.52 -6.69
C LEU A 39 -4.76 2.76 -6.72
N THR A 40 -5.61 3.08 -7.70
CA THR A 40 -6.83 2.34 -7.97
C THR A 40 -6.92 1.98 -9.45
N ARG A 41 -7.68 0.92 -9.74
CA ARG A 41 -8.00 0.49 -11.11
C ARG A 41 -9.42 0.93 -11.43
N HIS A 42 -9.66 1.23 -12.70
CA HIS A 42 -11.02 1.47 -13.21
C HIS A 42 -12.00 0.34 -12.83
N GLY A 43 -13.28 0.69 -12.70
CA GLY A 43 -14.35 -0.28 -12.45
C GLY A 43 -14.54 -1.29 -13.58
N LYS A 44 -15.35 -2.33 -13.34
CA LYS A 44 -15.67 -3.37 -14.32
C LYS A 44 -16.36 -2.77 -15.54
N THR A 45 -15.87 -3.05 -16.75
CA THR A 45 -16.44 -2.58 -18.03
C THR A 45 -17.30 -3.63 -18.73
N MET A 46 -18.06 -3.20 -19.74
CA MET A 46 -18.83 -4.12 -20.60
C MET A 46 -17.97 -5.20 -21.25
N LEU A 47 -16.75 -4.90 -21.72
CA LEU A 47 -15.88 -5.93 -22.33
C LEU A 47 -15.36 -6.94 -21.30
N ASN A 48 -15.23 -6.54 -20.02
CA ASN A 48 -14.92 -7.48 -18.95
C ASN A 48 -16.06 -8.49 -18.72
N THR A 49 -17.32 -8.12 -18.97
CA THR A 49 -18.44 -9.07 -18.84
C THR A 49 -18.42 -10.18 -19.90
N THR A 50 -17.76 -9.91 -21.03
CA THR A 50 -17.66 -10.83 -22.17
C THR A 50 -16.30 -11.54 -22.26
N ASP A 51 -15.47 -11.39 -21.23
CA ASP A 51 -14.09 -11.90 -21.17
C ASP A 51 -13.26 -11.55 -22.43
N ARG A 52 -13.42 -10.31 -22.91
CA ARG A 52 -12.70 -9.79 -24.08
C ARG A 52 -11.53 -8.93 -23.65
N MET A 53 -10.42 -9.06 -24.38
CA MET A 53 -9.30 -8.14 -24.27
C MET A 53 -9.72 -6.75 -24.75
N GLN A 54 -9.55 -5.74 -23.90
CA GLN A 54 -10.01 -4.38 -24.17
C GLN A 54 -8.94 -3.51 -24.84
N GLY A 55 -7.66 -3.64 -24.45
CA GLY A 55 -6.58 -2.80 -24.98
C GLY A 55 -6.91 -1.30 -24.86
N TRP A 56 -6.87 -0.58 -25.98
CA TRP A 56 -7.24 0.84 -26.08
C TRP A 56 -8.73 1.08 -26.39
N CYS A 57 -9.53 0.03 -26.57
CA CYS A 57 -10.98 0.20 -26.71
C CYS A 57 -11.56 0.76 -25.41
N ASP A 58 -12.46 1.73 -25.51
CA ASP A 58 -13.03 2.42 -24.35
C ASP A 58 -14.46 1.96 -24.09
N ALA A 59 -14.60 0.70 -23.68
CA ALA A 59 -15.89 0.17 -23.27
C ALA A 59 -16.33 0.82 -21.94
N PRO A 60 -17.61 1.21 -21.83
CA PRO A 60 -18.12 1.91 -20.67
C PRO A 60 -18.08 1.02 -19.43
N LEU A 61 -18.13 1.66 -18.26
CA LEU A 61 -18.33 0.95 -17.00
C LEU A 61 -19.68 0.22 -17.01
N THR A 62 -19.73 -0.88 -16.26
CA THR A 62 -20.98 -1.54 -15.90
C THR A 62 -21.54 -0.90 -14.64
N GLU A 63 -22.83 -1.09 -14.37
CA GLU A 63 -23.45 -0.66 -13.12
C GLU A 63 -22.69 -1.16 -11.89
N ALA A 64 -22.29 -2.44 -11.89
CA ALA A 64 -21.47 -3.01 -10.82
C ALA A 64 -20.07 -2.37 -10.74
N GLY A 65 -19.52 -1.92 -11.87
CA GLY A 65 -18.25 -1.19 -11.90
C GLY A 65 -18.36 0.21 -11.29
N ILE A 66 -19.47 0.89 -11.52
CA ILE A 66 -19.81 2.19 -10.93
C ILE A 66 -20.01 2.02 -9.43
N GLU A 67 -20.80 1.04 -9.00
CA GLU A 67 -21.08 0.77 -7.58
C GLU A 67 -19.79 0.55 -6.77
N VAL A 68 -18.84 -0.21 -7.32
CA VAL A 68 -17.52 -0.41 -6.69
C VAL A 68 -16.73 0.89 -6.58
N ALA A 69 -16.76 1.75 -7.60
CA ALA A 69 -16.10 3.05 -7.55
C ALA A 69 -16.73 3.96 -6.48
N GLU A 70 -18.06 3.96 -6.36
CA GLU A 70 -18.75 4.71 -5.31
C GLU A 70 -18.37 4.22 -3.91
N TYR A 71 -18.31 2.91 -3.69
CA TYR A 71 -17.90 2.37 -2.39
C TYR A 71 -16.46 2.72 -2.05
N LEU A 72 -15.56 2.75 -3.05
CA LEU A 72 -14.19 3.20 -2.86
C LEU A 72 -14.16 4.66 -2.40
N GLY A 73 -14.84 5.57 -3.11
CA GLY A 73 -14.91 6.99 -2.73
C GLY A 73 -15.48 7.19 -1.33
N LYS A 74 -16.60 6.50 -1.01
CA LYS A 74 -17.22 6.52 0.33
C LYS A 74 -16.26 6.01 1.41
N GLY A 75 -15.51 4.94 1.15
CA GLY A 75 -14.53 4.39 2.07
C GLY A 75 -13.37 5.33 2.35
N LEU A 76 -12.75 5.87 1.30
CA LEU A 76 -11.66 6.84 1.42
C LEU A 76 -12.09 8.10 2.20
N ALA A 77 -13.31 8.57 1.95
CA ALA A 77 -13.89 9.70 2.67
C ALA A 77 -14.15 9.37 4.15
N ALA A 78 -14.67 8.17 4.45
CA ALA A 78 -14.91 7.71 5.82
C ALA A 78 -13.62 7.57 6.64
N ASP A 79 -12.52 7.17 6.00
CA ASP A 79 -11.18 7.12 6.60
C ASP A 79 -10.53 8.50 6.74
N GLY A 80 -11.19 9.56 6.28
CA GLY A 80 -10.71 10.94 6.39
C GLY A 80 -9.55 11.28 5.46
N ILE A 81 -9.30 10.47 4.42
CA ILE A 81 -8.21 10.69 3.48
C ILE A 81 -8.48 11.95 2.65
N LYS A 82 -7.44 12.78 2.48
CA LYS A 82 -7.47 14.01 1.70
C LYS A 82 -6.43 13.92 0.59
N PHE A 83 -6.86 14.16 -0.64
CA PHE A 83 -6.00 14.16 -1.80
C PHE A 83 -5.67 15.60 -2.21
N ASP A 84 -4.39 15.87 -2.44
CA ASP A 84 -3.94 17.13 -3.05
C ASP A 84 -4.21 17.15 -4.56
N ALA A 85 -4.21 15.98 -5.21
CA ALA A 85 -4.45 15.82 -6.63
C ALA A 85 -4.94 14.40 -6.96
N ALA A 86 -5.65 14.27 -8.08
CA ALA A 86 -6.05 13.01 -8.68
C ALA A 86 -5.59 12.97 -10.14
N TYR A 87 -5.14 11.80 -10.60
CA TYR A 87 -4.65 11.58 -11.96
C TYR A 87 -5.26 10.29 -12.52
N SER A 88 -5.62 10.31 -13.81
CA SER A 88 -6.10 9.14 -14.54
C SER A 88 -5.38 9.00 -15.87
N SER A 89 -5.54 7.85 -16.53
CA SER A 89 -5.23 7.77 -17.96
C SER A 89 -6.27 8.55 -18.78
N ASP A 90 -6.03 8.64 -20.08
CA ASP A 90 -6.90 9.25 -21.08
C ASP A 90 -8.13 8.41 -21.46
N SER A 91 -8.24 7.18 -20.94
CA SER A 91 -9.39 6.31 -21.20
C SER A 91 -10.62 6.78 -20.43
N GLY A 92 -11.76 6.87 -21.11
CA GLY A 92 -13.04 7.25 -20.53
C GLY A 92 -13.42 6.40 -19.31
N ARG A 93 -13.20 5.07 -19.32
CA ARG A 93 -13.46 4.24 -18.12
C ARG A 93 -12.64 4.64 -16.88
N ALA A 94 -11.41 5.13 -17.08
CA ALA A 94 -10.53 5.56 -16.00
C ALA A 94 -10.91 6.95 -15.50
N ILE A 95 -11.23 7.86 -16.43
CA ILE A 95 -11.75 9.20 -16.13
C ILE A 95 -13.08 9.10 -15.38
N GLU A 96 -14.00 8.27 -15.86
CA GLU A 96 -15.31 8.02 -15.23
C GLU A 96 -15.14 7.48 -13.81
N THR A 97 -14.28 6.47 -13.62
CA THR A 97 -13.97 5.95 -12.27
C THR A 97 -13.39 7.06 -11.37
N ALA A 98 -12.45 7.86 -11.87
CA ALA A 98 -11.82 8.94 -11.10
C ALA A 98 -12.79 10.08 -10.75
N ASN A 99 -13.85 10.30 -11.54
CA ASN A 99 -14.89 11.27 -11.23
C ASN A 99 -15.90 10.75 -10.19
N ILE A 100 -16.05 9.42 -10.08
CA ILE A 100 -16.96 8.79 -9.10
C ILE A 100 -16.30 8.70 -7.71
N VAL A 101 -15.00 8.38 -7.67
CA VAL A 101 -14.19 8.23 -6.44
C VAL A 101 -13.92 9.59 -5.79
#